data_AF-A0A3P3VNA9-F1
#
_entry.id   AF-A0A3P3VNA9-F1
#
_cell.length_a   1.000
_cell.length_b   1.000
_cell.length_c   1.000
_cell.angle_alpha   90.00
_cell.angle_beta   90.00
_cell.angle_gamma   90.00
#
_symmetry.space_group_name_H-M   'P 1'
#
loop_
_entity.id
_entity.type
_entity.pdbx_description
1 polymer ?
#
loop_
_entity_poly.entity_id
_entity_poly.type
_entity_poly.pdbx_seq_one_letter_code
_entity_poly.pdbx_strand_id
1 'polypeptide(L)'
;MGPDLESADARCSATPPRMNSEGDASSLNHYRRLAGQWEEEQHPHERLLSGLELVALRCWVGSQPEGTPVLDPLILDWLEAGEANQPEDWFHSQLRERGCCNHCGNRYKLENLAICTCCSITLCPFCVGKTDRQSSRYRRCECGGDWVG
;
A
#
# COMPACT_ATOMS: atom_id res chain seq x y z
N MET A 1 -15.12 -36.18 -20.42
CA MET A 1 -14.37 -36.19 -19.16
C MET A 1 -13.71 -34.82 -19.05
N GLY A 2 -14.36 -33.89 -18.35
CA GLY A 2 -13.82 -32.56 -18.10
C GLY A 2 -12.79 -32.63 -16.99
N PRO A 3 -11.69 -31.86 -17.04
CA PRO A 3 -10.82 -31.74 -15.89
C PRO A 3 -11.51 -30.89 -14.82
N ASP A 4 -11.61 -31.48 -13.64
CA ASP A 4 -12.14 -30.91 -12.41
C ASP A 4 -11.56 -29.54 -12.09
N LEU A 5 -12.47 -28.58 -11.93
CA LEU A 5 -12.28 -27.29 -11.29
C LEU A 5 -12.16 -27.51 -9.77
N GLU A 6 -11.06 -28.09 -9.30
CA GLU A 6 -10.76 -28.16 -7.87
C GLU A 6 -9.38 -27.56 -7.59
N SER A 7 -9.39 -26.29 -7.17
CA SER A 7 -8.72 -25.80 -5.94
C SER A 7 -8.55 -24.27 -6.01
N ALA A 8 -9.65 -23.54 -5.85
CA ALA A 8 -9.65 -22.07 -5.69
C ALA A 8 -9.85 -21.62 -4.24
N ASP A 9 -9.76 -22.55 -3.28
CA ASP A 9 -9.88 -22.30 -1.84
C ASP A 9 -8.52 -22.34 -1.14
N ALA A 10 -7.54 -21.62 -1.71
CA ALA A 10 -6.43 -21.15 -0.89
C ALA A 10 -7.01 -20.15 0.12
N ARG A 11 -7.42 -20.65 1.29
CA ARG A 11 -7.72 -19.83 2.46
C ARG A 11 -6.52 -18.91 2.66
N CYS A 12 -6.76 -17.61 2.56
CA CYS A 12 -5.75 -16.63 2.90
C CYS A 12 -5.35 -16.83 4.36
N SER A 13 -4.16 -17.38 4.56
CA SER A 13 -3.58 -17.51 5.88
C SER A 13 -3.21 -16.09 6.31
N ALA A 14 -4.06 -15.50 7.13
CA ALA A 14 -3.81 -14.21 7.75
C ALA A 14 -2.68 -14.39 8.79
N THR A 15 -1.44 -14.35 8.34
CA THR A 15 -0.32 -14.11 9.24
C THR A 15 -0.14 -12.60 9.30
N PRO A 16 -0.49 -11.93 10.41
CA PRO A 16 -0.21 -10.51 10.54
C PRO A 16 1.32 -10.32 10.49
N PRO A 17 1.83 -9.31 9.76
CA PRO A 17 3.25 -9.03 9.76
C PRO A 17 3.71 -8.64 11.17
N ARG A 18 4.97 -8.98 11.49
CA ARG A 18 5.60 -8.64 12.78
C ARG A 18 5.60 -7.12 12.94
N MET A 19 4.93 -6.67 14.00
CA MET A 19 4.89 -5.28 14.44
C MET A 19 6.28 -4.86 14.95
N ASN A 20 6.96 -3.99 14.20
CA ASN A 20 8.03 -3.17 14.77
C ASN A 20 7.38 -1.84 15.17
N SER A 21 6.95 -1.78 16.43
CA SER A 21 6.41 -0.60 17.06
C SER A 21 7.54 0.38 17.38
N GLU A 22 7.87 1.26 16.43
CA GLU A 22 8.58 2.51 16.71
C GLU A 22 7.69 3.68 16.28
N GLY A 23 7.20 4.41 17.30
CA GLY A 23 6.04 5.31 17.23
C GLY A 23 6.28 6.68 16.59
N ASP A 24 6.93 6.76 15.43
CA ASP A 24 7.08 8.02 14.67
C ASP A 24 6.95 7.87 13.13
N ALA A 25 6.48 6.71 12.66
CA ALA A 25 6.36 6.40 11.24
C ALA A 25 5.08 6.99 10.60
N SER A 26 5.06 8.31 10.42
CA SER A 26 4.16 8.94 9.43
C SER A 26 4.50 8.38 8.04
N SER A 27 3.49 8.16 7.18
CA SER A 27 3.68 7.76 5.77
C SER A 27 4.73 8.62 5.07
N LEU A 28 4.74 9.93 5.38
CA LEU A 28 5.72 10.86 4.85
C LEU A 28 7.16 10.48 5.25
N ASN A 29 7.40 10.18 6.53
CA ASN A 29 8.72 9.79 7.00
C ASN A 29 9.15 8.44 6.43
N HIS A 30 8.19 7.51 6.26
CA HIS A 30 8.43 6.22 5.64
C HIS A 30 8.92 6.38 4.19
N TYR A 31 8.17 7.11 3.37
CA TYR A 31 8.53 7.33 1.96
C TYR A 31 9.77 8.20 1.79
N ARG A 32 9.97 9.24 2.61
CA ARG A 32 11.22 10.02 2.61
C ARG A 32 12.45 9.14 2.84
N ARG A 33 12.38 8.23 3.81
CA ARG A 33 13.48 7.31 4.10
C ARG A 33 13.76 6.38 2.92
N LEU A 34 12.74 5.82 2.29
CA LEU A 34 12.91 4.91 1.16
C LEU A 34 13.43 5.64 -0.09
N ALA A 35 12.85 6.79 -0.42
CA ALA A 35 13.31 7.61 -1.54
C ALA A 35 14.74 8.14 -1.31
N GLY A 36 15.08 8.49 -0.06
CA GLY A 36 16.44 8.86 0.34
C GLY A 36 17.45 7.71 0.15
N GLN A 37 17.09 6.48 0.47
CA GLN A 37 17.94 5.31 0.20
C GLN A 37 18.15 5.07 -1.30
N TRP A 38 17.12 5.29 -2.11
CA TRP A 38 17.22 5.22 -3.57
C TRP A 38 18.16 6.29 -4.13
N GLU A 39 18.09 7.53 -3.63
CA GLU A 39 19.01 8.61 -3.98
C GLU A 39 20.46 8.33 -3.54
N GLU A 40 20.66 7.95 -2.28
CA GLU A 40 21.98 7.66 -1.70
C GLU A 40 22.72 6.54 -2.45
N GLU A 41 21.98 5.55 -2.98
CA GLU A 41 22.51 4.42 -3.74
C GLU A 41 22.63 4.69 -5.25
N GLN A 42 22.41 5.93 -5.72
CA GLN A 42 22.46 6.35 -7.13
C GLN A 42 21.39 5.70 -8.02
N HIS A 43 20.16 5.68 -7.53
CA HIS A 43 18.96 5.28 -8.27
C HIS A 43 18.92 3.81 -8.76
N PRO A 44 19.30 2.79 -7.96
CA PRO A 44 19.27 1.41 -8.39
C PRO A 44 17.84 0.91 -8.62
N HIS A 45 17.64 0.08 -9.66
CA HIS A 45 16.33 -0.47 -10.01
C HIS A 45 15.75 -1.35 -8.89
N GLU A 46 16.59 -2.03 -8.10
CA GLU A 46 16.19 -2.92 -7.01
C GLU A 46 15.53 -2.19 -5.84
N ARG A 47 15.64 -0.86 -5.79
CA ARG A 47 15.01 0.01 -4.79
C ARG A 47 13.69 0.62 -5.26
N LEU A 48 13.28 0.38 -6.51
CA LEU A 48 11.97 0.82 -6.98
C LEU A 48 10.88 -0.06 -6.36
N LEU A 49 9.80 0.58 -5.89
CA LEU A 49 8.62 -0.14 -5.43
C LEU A 49 7.92 -0.86 -6.59
N SER A 50 7.22 -1.94 -6.27
CA SER A 50 6.36 -2.65 -7.23
C SER A 50 5.12 -3.21 -6.54
N GLY A 51 4.15 -3.68 -7.33
CA GLY A 51 2.92 -4.30 -6.83
C GLY A 51 2.18 -3.40 -5.83
N LEU A 52 1.80 -3.98 -4.68
CA LEU A 52 1.01 -3.29 -3.65
C LEU A 52 1.69 -2.06 -3.04
N GLU A 53 3.02 -2.06 -2.92
CA GLU A 53 3.76 -0.94 -2.32
C GLU A 53 3.72 0.28 -3.24
N LEU A 54 3.87 0.06 -4.55
CA LEU A 54 3.75 1.12 -5.55
C LEU A 54 2.31 1.65 -5.64
N VAL A 55 1.30 0.78 -5.56
CA VAL A 55 -0.11 1.18 -5.47
C VAL A 55 -0.36 2.04 -4.23
N ALA A 56 0.18 1.65 -3.07
CA ALA A 56 0.03 2.40 -1.82
C ALA A 56 0.67 3.79 -1.92
N LEU A 57 1.87 3.90 -2.50
CA LEU A 57 2.52 5.20 -2.72
C LEU A 57 1.70 6.08 -3.67
N ARG A 58 1.24 5.52 -4.79
CA ARG A 58 0.42 6.24 -5.78
C ARG A 58 -0.88 6.77 -5.18
N CYS A 59 -1.61 5.94 -4.43
CA CYS A 59 -2.83 6.36 -3.75
C CYS A 59 -2.55 7.39 -2.66
N TRP A 60 -1.47 7.24 -1.90
CA TRP A 60 -1.09 8.19 -0.86
C TRP A 60 -0.78 9.58 -1.44
N VAL A 61 0.01 9.64 -2.52
CA VAL A 61 0.29 10.89 -3.26
C VAL A 61 -1.00 11.53 -3.78
N GLY A 62 -1.89 10.74 -4.39
CA GLY A 62 -3.18 11.21 -4.90
C GLY A 62 -4.18 11.63 -3.82
N SER A 63 -4.02 11.18 -2.58
CA SER A 63 -4.91 11.51 -1.45
C SER A 63 -4.55 12.79 -0.70
N GLN A 64 -3.42 13.43 -1.03
CA GLN A 64 -3.00 14.66 -0.35
C GLN A 64 -3.96 15.82 -0.67
N PRO A 65 -4.38 16.61 0.32
CA PRO A 65 -5.24 17.77 0.09
C PRO A 65 -4.61 18.79 -0.86
N GLU A 66 -5.44 19.46 -1.67
CA GLU A 66 -5.00 20.62 -2.45
C GLU A 66 -4.41 21.70 -1.51
N GLY A 67 -3.24 22.22 -1.86
CA GLY A 67 -2.54 23.25 -1.07
C GLY A 67 -1.74 22.73 0.13
N THR A 68 -1.67 21.40 0.33
CA THR A 68 -0.65 20.80 1.21
C THR A 68 0.74 21.16 0.66
N PRO A 69 1.74 21.53 1.49
CA PRO A 69 3.09 21.81 1.02
C PRO A 69 3.52 20.73 0.04
N VAL A 70 4.07 21.18 -1.10
CA VAL A 70 4.50 20.34 -2.22
C VAL A 70 5.15 19.09 -1.65
N LEU A 71 4.56 17.93 -1.97
CA LEU A 71 5.14 16.63 -1.64
C LEU A 71 6.61 16.66 -2.00
N ASP A 72 7.44 16.03 -1.16
CA ASP A 72 8.88 15.99 -1.33
C ASP A 72 9.22 15.60 -2.79
N PRO A 73 9.90 16.46 -3.57
CA PRO A 73 10.16 16.19 -4.98
C PRO A 73 10.84 14.84 -5.21
N LEU A 74 11.70 14.43 -4.28
CA LEU A 74 12.38 13.14 -4.35
C LEU A 74 11.41 11.95 -4.28
N ILE A 75 10.31 12.07 -3.52
CA ILE A 75 9.26 11.04 -3.50
C ILE A 75 8.52 10.99 -4.82
N LEU A 76 8.28 12.14 -5.46
CA LEU A 76 7.60 12.21 -6.75
C LEU A 76 8.46 11.61 -7.87
N ASP A 77 9.76 11.95 -7.89
CA ASP A 77 10.72 11.40 -8.85
C ASP A 77 10.87 9.88 -8.67
N TRP A 78 10.90 9.40 -7.42
CA TRP A 78 10.96 7.97 -7.12
C TRP A 78 9.67 7.23 -7.51
N LEU A 79 8.50 7.85 -7.29
CA LEU A 79 7.21 7.33 -7.78
C LEU A 79 7.22 7.23 -9.30
N GLU A 80 7.59 8.30 -10.00
CA GLU A 80 7.63 8.33 -11.48
C GLU A 80 8.59 7.27 -12.03
N ALA A 81 9.78 7.11 -11.44
CA ALA A 81 10.72 6.05 -11.80
C ALA A 81 10.13 4.65 -11.58
N GLY A 82 9.41 4.46 -10.47
CA GLY A 82 8.68 3.22 -10.18
C GLY A 82 7.60 2.92 -11.22
N GLU A 83 6.78 3.91 -11.58
CA GLU A 83 5.71 3.81 -12.58
C GLU A 83 6.28 3.55 -13.99
N ALA A 84 7.38 4.20 -14.36
CA ALA A 84 8.06 4.01 -15.65
C ALA A 84 8.64 2.60 -15.81
N ASN A 85 8.87 1.88 -14.72
CA ASN A 85 9.34 0.50 -14.71
C ASN A 85 8.17 -0.53 -14.78
N GLN A 86 6.93 -0.07 -14.96
CA GLN A 86 5.75 -0.93 -15.07
C GLN A 86 5.16 -0.94 -16.49
N PRO A 87 4.35 -1.95 -16.86
CA PRO A 87 3.53 -1.91 -18.08
C PRO A 87 2.58 -0.70 -18.13
N GLU A 88 2.21 -0.21 -19.30
CA GLU A 88 1.36 0.98 -19.46
C GLU A 88 0.02 0.93 -18.67
N ASP A 89 -0.59 -0.24 -18.57
CA ASP A 89 -1.87 -0.47 -17.89
C ASP A 89 -1.73 -0.98 -16.44
N TRP A 90 -0.53 -0.93 -15.88
CA TRP A 90 -0.19 -1.58 -14.61
C TRP A 90 -1.14 -1.24 -13.47
N PHE A 91 -1.49 0.04 -13.29
CA PHE A 91 -2.28 0.48 -12.14
C PHE A 91 -3.70 -0.10 -12.21
N HIS A 92 -4.34 -0.01 -13.38
CA HIS A 92 -5.66 -0.58 -13.60
C HIS A 92 -5.65 -2.11 -13.53
N SER A 93 -4.58 -2.75 -14.00
CA SER A 93 -4.39 -4.19 -13.89
C SER A 93 -4.30 -4.62 -12.42
N GLN A 94 -3.44 -3.94 -11.63
CA GLN A 94 -3.29 -4.15 -10.19
C GLN A 94 -4.62 -3.98 -9.45
N LEU A 95 -5.37 -2.90 -9.69
CA LEU A 95 -6.64 -2.66 -9.01
C LEU A 95 -7.69 -3.77 -9.24
N ARG A 96 -7.61 -4.50 -10.35
CA ARG A 96 -8.49 -5.64 -10.67
C ARG A 96 -8.04 -6.94 -10.01
N GLU A 97 -6.80 -7.05 -9.56
CA GLU A 97 -6.31 -8.20 -8.83
C GLU A 97 -7.07 -8.40 -7.52
N ARG A 98 -7.05 -9.64 -7.00
CA ARG A 98 -7.73 -9.97 -5.75
C ARG A 98 -6.74 -10.12 -4.61
N GLY A 99 -6.85 -9.23 -3.63
CA GLY A 99 -6.16 -9.31 -2.34
C GLY A 99 -7.04 -9.90 -1.24
N CYS A 100 -6.45 -10.12 -0.07
CA CYS A 100 -7.14 -10.65 1.09
C CYS A 100 -7.09 -9.68 2.26
N CYS A 101 -8.25 -9.40 2.85
CA CYS A 101 -8.30 -8.64 4.09
C CYS A 101 -7.52 -9.38 5.19
N ASN A 102 -6.46 -8.77 5.70
CA ASN A 102 -5.63 -9.35 6.75
C ASN A 102 -6.37 -9.55 8.09
N HIS A 103 -7.55 -8.95 8.27
CA HIS A 103 -8.36 -9.14 9.47
C HIS A 103 -9.38 -10.29 9.34
N CYS A 104 -10.19 -10.30 8.28
CA CYS A 104 -11.27 -11.30 8.13
C CYS A 104 -10.96 -12.44 7.15
N GLY A 105 -9.85 -12.37 6.42
CA GLY A 105 -9.42 -13.39 5.45
C GLY A 105 -10.22 -13.42 4.14
N ASN A 106 -11.30 -12.64 4.03
CA ASN A 106 -12.11 -12.59 2.80
C ASN A 106 -11.34 -11.96 1.63
N ARG A 107 -11.62 -12.46 0.42
CA ARG A 107 -11.05 -12.00 -0.85
C ARG A 107 -11.86 -10.86 -1.44
N TYR A 108 -11.17 -9.79 -1.80
CA TYR A 108 -11.74 -8.61 -2.46
C TYR A 108 -10.86 -8.22 -3.64
N LYS A 109 -11.41 -7.47 -4.60
CA LYS A 109 -10.54 -6.77 -5.55
C LYS A 109 -9.74 -5.70 -4.81
N LEU A 110 -8.52 -5.41 -5.25
CA LEU A 110 -7.66 -4.39 -4.65
C LEU A 110 -8.31 -3.00 -4.65
N GLU A 111 -9.11 -2.65 -5.67
CA GLU A 111 -9.92 -1.42 -5.68
C GLU A 111 -10.92 -1.29 -4.51
N ASN A 112 -11.17 -2.36 -3.76
CA ASN A 112 -12.06 -2.38 -2.59
C ASN A 112 -11.30 -2.65 -1.29
N LEU A 113 -9.97 -2.58 -1.28
CA LEU A 113 -9.14 -2.78 -0.10
C LEU A 113 -8.43 -1.47 0.25
N ALA A 114 -8.46 -1.12 1.53
CA ALA A 114 -7.54 -0.14 2.08
C ALA A 114 -6.17 -0.81 2.28
N ILE A 115 -5.09 -0.13 1.94
CA ILE A 115 -3.70 -0.57 2.05
C ILE A 115 -2.99 0.36 3.02
N CYS A 116 -2.18 -0.20 3.93
CA CYS A 116 -1.34 0.62 4.79
C CYS A 116 -0.07 1.04 4.03
N THR A 117 0.23 2.34 4.03
CA THR A 117 1.41 2.94 3.39
C THR A 117 2.76 2.53 3.97
N CYS A 118 2.81 1.88 5.14
CA CYS A 118 4.06 1.52 5.80
C CYS A 118 4.29 0.00 5.88
N CYS A 119 3.24 -0.80 6.11
CA CYS A 119 3.36 -2.24 6.32
C CYS A 119 2.64 -3.10 5.27
N SER A 120 1.99 -2.46 4.28
CA SER A 120 1.33 -3.12 3.15
C SER A 120 0.23 -4.11 3.53
N ILE A 121 -0.19 -4.12 4.81
CA ILE A 121 -1.40 -4.81 5.25
C ILE A 121 -2.58 -4.25 4.47
N THR A 122 -3.52 -5.12 4.10
CA THR A 122 -4.77 -4.72 3.46
C THR A 122 -5.97 -5.02 4.35
N LEU A 123 -6.95 -4.11 4.37
CA LEU A 123 -8.20 -4.27 5.11
C LEU A 123 -9.38 -3.99 4.19
N CYS A 124 -10.45 -4.79 4.33
CA CYS A 124 -11.70 -4.49 3.62
C CYS A 124 -12.45 -3.33 4.27
N PRO A 125 -13.45 -2.74 3.58
CA PRO A 125 -14.16 -1.54 4.03
C PRO A 125 -14.87 -1.75 5.38
N PHE A 126 -15.30 -2.98 5.65
CA PHE A 126 -15.94 -3.36 6.91
C PHE A 126 -14.95 -3.45 8.07
N CYS A 127 -13.72 -3.91 7.81
CA CYS A 127 -12.70 -4.11 8.84
C CYS A 127 -11.97 -2.81 9.16
N VAL A 128 -11.66 -2.00 8.15
CA VAL A 128 -11.07 -0.66 8.33
C VAL A 128 -12.02 0.30 9.07
N GLY A 129 -13.33 0.04 9.03
CA GLY A 129 -14.34 0.76 9.84
C GLY A 129 -14.27 0.48 11.34
N LYS A 130 -13.63 -0.62 11.75
CA LYS A 130 -13.56 -1.08 13.14
C LYS A 130 -12.25 -0.69 13.82
N THR A 131 -11.28 -0.17 13.08
CA THR A 131 -9.95 0.19 13.61
C THR A 131 -9.92 1.55 14.31
N ASP A 132 -11.06 2.23 14.54
CA ASP A 132 -11.06 3.61 15.03
C ASP A 132 -11.37 3.75 16.53
N ARG A 133 -10.39 4.33 17.24
CA ARG A 133 -10.57 5.15 18.45
C ARG A 133 -9.47 6.23 18.44
N GLN A 134 -9.54 7.25 17.57
CA GLN A 134 -9.22 8.66 17.89
C GLN A 134 -9.18 9.61 16.67
N SER A 135 -10.16 10.51 16.60
CA SER A 135 -10.15 11.96 16.25
C SER A 135 -9.29 12.54 15.10
N SER A 136 -8.66 11.76 14.23
CA SER A 136 -7.94 12.26 13.06
C SER A 136 -8.76 11.97 11.79
N ARG A 137 -8.90 12.97 10.90
CA ARG A 137 -9.57 12.79 9.58
C ARG A 137 -8.93 11.70 8.70
N TYR A 138 -7.76 11.20 9.09
CA TYR A 138 -7.05 10.11 8.44
C TYR A 138 -7.01 8.89 9.35
N ARG A 139 -7.53 7.76 8.87
CA ARG A 139 -7.45 6.48 9.57
C ARG A 139 -6.00 6.00 9.53
N ARG A 140 -5.43 5.66 10.68
CA ARG A 140 -4.08 5.12 10.78
C ARG A 140 -4.07 3.62 11.06
N CYS A 141 -3.06 2.96 10.53
CA CYS A 141 -2.69 1.61 10.89
C CYS A 141 -1.98 1.61 12.25
N GLU A 142 -1.97 0.46 12.93
CA GLU A 142 -1.24 0.27 14.20
C GLU A 142 0.27 0.49 14.03
N CYS A 143 0.82 0.33 12.82
CA CYS A 143 2.21 0.64 12.53
C CYS A 143 2.48 2.14 12.27
N GLY A 144 1.48 3.01 12.40
CA GLY A 144 1.59 4.46 12.21
C GLY A 144 1.31 4.97 10.78
N GLY A 145 1.29 4.08 9.77
CA GLY A 145 0.99 4.45 8.38
C GLY A 145 -0.47 4.82 8.14
N ASP A 146 -0.72 5.57 7.07
CA ASP A 146 -2.08 5.93 6.64
C ASP A 146 -2.74 4.75 5.90
N TRP A 147 -4.06 4.63 6.04
CA TRP A 147 -4.86 3.76 5.18
C TRP A 147 -5.24 4.50 3.90
N VAL A 148 -4.89 3.94 2.74
CA VAL A 148 -5.18 4.50 1.40
C VAL A 148 -5.85 3.46 0.52
N GLY A 149 -6.61 3.89 -0.50
CA GLY A 149 -7.38 2.99 -1.38
C GLY A 149 -8.88 3.23 -1.28
#